data_AF-A0A1E9C9B6-F1
#
_entry.id   AF-A0A1E9C9B6-F1
#
_cell.length_a   1.000
_cell.length_b   1.000
_cell.length_c   1.000
_cell.angle_alpha   90.00
_cell.angle_beta   90.00
_cell.angle_gamma   90.00
#
_symmetry.space_group_name_H-M   'P 1'
#
loop_
_entity.id
_entity.type
_entity.pdbx_description
1 polymer ?
#
loop_
_entity_poly.entity_id
_entity_poly.type
_entity_poly.pdbx_seq_one_letter_code
_entity_poly.pdbx_strand_id
1 'polypeptide(L)'
;MQIIISYIIYINTMTRFFSISEIKYLVKESTRKRLPPCEQSDVNQQIVLDHELGFEAVLTDNGDEKILLPEDGAVVYLFRGQNQEHIPCYPSLYRETPRPLTDSEIFTWKMRFMLFCDMLDTYPIVDKFFKRHNFKIDYEGLAQHYGLLTSVLDLTSNIDIALFFATCWYDKNEDCYRPFDDGREHEGILYVFCPLRANEPTPLNMDDFMKENITPIGLQPFLRPARQKGYALHIPKGKSTKSWAYRFKFSNEDSLAYYDLFNGGKELWIYDILAEKTKKIVNARKFSYEVFTRTYEKFRPKYFSRTKLKKALATEGISLAKHAETFFFSEDEKNEAIQKWNNGEGKQFCDTIGRRSWYEEIDGHKTISEEKGQYNVKIGPINPFRTLKMLAENALIGMLAHPEGPDEAEWINYKNTPNETHRLFGEKEQGWTKVPGRLVNLFAKKYLKEEDYLIFE
;
A
#
# COMPACT_ATOMS: atom_id res chain seq x y z
N MET A 1 -9.60 -23.75 -47.48
CA MET A 1 -10.34 -25.01 -47.26
C MET A 1 -9.27 -26.09 -47.13
N GLN A 2 -8.86 -26.62 -45.99
CA GLN A 2 -9.42 -26.85 -44.65
C GLN A 2 -8.48 -26.22 -43.59
N ILE A 3 -8.98 -25.44 -42.63
CA ILE A 3 -9.30 -25.91 -41.26
C ILE A 3 -8.09 -26.65 -40.65
N ILE A 4 -7.13 -25.89 -40.10
CA ILE A 4 -6.34 -26.35 -38.96
C ILE A 4 -6.87 -25.56 -37.78
N ILE A 5 -7.67 -26.29 -37.01
CA ILE A 5 -8.37 -25.91 -35.80
C ILE A 5 -7.38 -25.26 -34.84
N SER A 6 -7.66 -24.01 -34.48
CA SER A 6 -7.14 -23.39 -33.28
C SER A 6 -7.40 -24.33 -32.11
N TYR A 7 -6.34 -24.97 -31.62
CA TYR A 7 -6.32 -25.63 -30.33
C TYR A 7 -6.50 -24.53 -29.27
N ILE A 8 -7.73 -24.10 -29.07
CA ILE A 8 -8.16 -23.52 -27.79
C ILE A 8 -8.10 -24.71 -26.84
N ILE A 9 -6.96 -24.85 -26.16
CA ILE A 9 -6.88 -25.70 -24.99
C ILE A 9 -7.76 -25.02 -23.96
N TYR A 10 -9.04 -25.41 -23.94
CA TYR A 10 -9.88 -25.28 -22.76
C TYR A 10 -9.25 -26.23 -21.72
N ILE A 11 -8.18 -25.78 -21.05
CA ILE A 11 -7.78 -26.43 -19.81
C ILE A 11 -8.91 -26.13 -18.86
N ASN A 12 -9.81 -27.09 -18.73
CA ASN A 12 -10.72 -27.19 -17.60
C ASN A 12 -9.85 -27.59 -16.40
N THR A 13 -8.98 -26.68 -15.95
CA THR A 13 -8.24 -26.82 -14.70
C THR A 13 -9.30 -26.75 -13.63
N MET A 14 -9.59 -27.88 -12.98
CA MET A 14 -10.34 -27.86 -11.73
C MET A 14 -9.72 -26.78 -10.86
N THR A 15 -10.51 -25.75 -10.54
CA THR A 15 -10.09 -24.70 -9.63
C THR A 15 -9.74 -25.34 -8.30
N ARG A 16 -8.44 -25.36 -7.97
CA ARG A 16 -7.97 -25.91 -6.70
C ARG A 16 -8.35 -24.94 -5.59
N PHE A 17 -9.00 -25.48 -4.57
CA PHE A 17 -9.20 -24.79 -3.31
C PHE A 17 -8.14 -25.26 -2.31
N PHE A 18 -7.48 -24.30 -1.69
CA PHE A 18 -6.47 -24.52 -0.65
C PHE A 18 -7.11 -24.40 0.74
N SER A 19 -6.42 -24.88 1.76
CA SER A 19 -6.70 -24.50 3.16
C SER A 19 -5.91 -23.24 3.56
N ILE A 20 -6.33 -22.54 4.62
CA ILE A 20 -5.60 -21.37 5.12
C ILE A 20 -4.16 -21.76 5.56
N SER A 21 -4.01 -22.87 6.28
CA SER A 21 -2.70 -23.34 6.75
C SER A 21 -1.74 -23.66 5.59
N GLU A 22 -2.26 -24.26 4.52
CA GLU A 22 -1.51 -24.57 3.32
C GLU A 22 -1.04 -23.30 2.59
N ILE A 23 -1.92 -22.31 2.43
CA ILE A 23 -1.55 -21.01 1.83
C ILE A 23 -0.44 -20.35 2.66
N LYS A 24 -0.59 -20.30 4.00
CA LYS A 24 0.44 -19.72 4.88
C LYS A 24 1.78 -20.42 4.72
N TYR A 25 1.80 -21.75 4.61
CA TYR A 25 3.01 -22.52 4.36
C TYR A 25 3.64 -22.20 3.00
N LEU A 26 2.87 -22.23 1.90
CA LEU A 26 3.36 -21.96 0.55
C LEU A 26 3.92 -20.55 0.41
N VAL A 27 3.22 -19.55 0.96
CA VAL A 27 3.68 -18.15 0.97
C VAL A 27 4.94 -18.00 1.82
N LYS A 28 5.02 -18.64 3.00
CA LYS A 28 6.21 -18.59 3.85
C LYS A 28 7.43 -19.16 3.13
N GLU A 29 7.32 -20.35 2.53
CA GLU A 29 8.43 -20.98 1.82
C GLU A 29 8.85 -20.16 0.58
N SER A 30 7.89 -19.66 -0.18
CA SER A 30 8.16 -18.78 -1.33
C SER A 30 8.85 -17.48 -0.91
N THR A 31 8.48 -16.92 0.25
CA THR A 31 9.12 -15.73 0.82
C THR A 31 10.56 -16.05 1.21
N ARG A 32 10.77 -17.17 1.93
CA ARG A 32 12.09 -17.63 2.37
C ARG A 32 13.09 -17.76 1.22
N LYS A 33 12.66 -18.28 0.07
CA LYS A 33 13.51 -18.40 -1.14
C LYS A 33 13.98 -17.06 -1.72
N ARG A 34 13.27 -15.96 -1.42
CA ARG A 34 13.61 -14.60 -1.89
C ARG A 34 14.32 -13.74 -0.85
N LEU A 35 14.39 -14.20 0.40
CA LEU A 35 15.13 -13.50 1.44
C LEU A 35 16.65 -13.67 1.25
N PRO A 36 17.45 -12.67 1.66
CA PRO A 36 18.90 -12.81 1.72
C PRO A 36 19.31 -14.03 2.55
N PRO A 37 20.42 -14.73 2.24
CA PRO A 37 20.84 -15.93 2.96
C PRO A 37 20.87 -15.80 4.49
N CYS A 38 21.23 -14.62 5.01
CA CYS A 38 21.24 -14.33 6.44
C CYS A 38 19.84 -14.25 7.08
N GLU A 39 18.77 -14.13 6.31
CA GLU A 39 17.37 -14.02 6.77
C GLU A 39 16.56 -15.28 6.39
N GLN A 40 17.18 -16.32 5.82
CA GLN A 40 16.46 -17.53 5.39
C GLN A 40 16.16 -18.51 6.53
N SER A 41 16.86 -18.44 7.66
CA SER A 41 16.61 -19.35 8.78
C SER A 41 15.48 -18.83 9.66
N ASP A 42 14.66 -19.73 10.21
CA ASP A 42 13.57 -19.36 11.14
C ASP A 42 14.10 -18.59 12.36
N VAL A 43 15.29 -18.97 12.85
CA VAL A 43 15.94 -18.28 13.98
C VAL A 43 16.26 -16.82 13.63
N ASN A 44 16.82 -16.56 12.45
CA ASN A 44 17.16 -15.20 12.07
C ASN A 44 15.90 -14.37 11.75
N GLN A 45 14.87 -14.99 11.19
CA GLN A 45 13.57 -14.33 11.00
C GLN A 45 12.95 -13.94 12.34
N GLN A 46 12.99 -14.84 13.33
CA GLN A 46 12.50 -14.53 14.67
C GLN A 46 13.30 -13.40 15.33
N ILE A 47 14.63 -13.39 15.18
CA ILE A 47 15.48 -12.30 15.68
C ILE A 47 15.10 -10.95 15.04
N VAL A 48 14.81 -10.93 13.74
CA VAL A 48 14.34 -9.70 13.06
C VAL A 48 12.99 -9.27 13.60
N LEU A 49 12.04 -10.20 13.78
CA LEU A 49 10.71 -9.91 14.33
C LEU A 49 10.78 -9.38 15.79
N ASP A 50 11.62 -9.98 16.63
CA ASP A 50 11.80 -9.58 18.04
C ASP A 50 12.42 -8.18 18.19
N HIS A 51 13.01 -7.65 17.11
CA HIS A 51 13.64 -6.33 17.06
C HIS A 51 12.92 -5.34 16.12
N GLU A 52 11.76 -5.71 15.55
CA GLU A 52 10.95 -4.82 14.71
C GLU A 52 10.42 -3.62 15.54
N LEU A 53 10.69 -2.40 15.07
CA LEU A 53 10.11 -1.18 15.67
C LEU A 53 8.69 -0.88 15.18
N GLY A 54 8.35 -1.35 13.99
CA GLY A 54 7.04 -1.18 13.34
C GLY A 54 7.14 -0.48 11.99
N PHE A 55 7.84 0.66 11.92
CA PHE A 55 7.98 1.45 10.70
C PHE A 55 9.41 1.90 10.48
N GLU A 56 9.88 1.85 9.23
CA GLU A 56 11.17 2.43 8.84
C GLU A 56 10.98 3.72 8.04
N ALA A 57 11.67 4.78 8.46
CA ALA A 57 11.86 5.98 7.66
C ALA A 57 12.88 5.70 6.53
N VAL A 58 12.41 5.73 5.29
CA VAL A 58 13.22 5.47 4.08
C VAL A 58 13.19 6.69 3.17
N LEU A 59 14.36 7.12 2.71
CA LEU A 59 14.47 8.24 1.77
C LEU A 59 13.89 7.87 0.41
N THR A 60 13.11 8.79 -0.12
CA THR A 60 12.72 8.82 -1.52
C THR A 60 13.87 9.37 -2.38
N ASP A 61 13.62 9.60 -3.67
CA ASP A 61 14.51 10.32 -4.57
C ASP A 61 14.29 11.84 -4.57
N ASN A 62 13.29 12.33 -3.83
CA ASN A 62 12.93 13.75 -3.76
C ASN A 62 13.61 14.45 -2.58
N GLY A 63 14.92 14.67 -2.68
CA GLY A 63 15.68 15.38 -1.65
C GLY A 63 15.70 14.62 -0.32
N ASP A 64 15.19 15.23 0.75
CA ASP A 64 15.09 14.63 2.07
C ASP A 64 13.69 14.07 2.39
N GLU A 65 12.79 13.97 1.41
CA GLU A 65 11.45 13.38 1.60
C GLU A 65 11.57 11.90 1.96
N LYS A 66 10.82 11.48 2.99
CA LYS A 66 10.85 10.12 3.53
C LYS A 66 9.45 9.50 3.48
N ILE A 67 9.39 8.21 3.17
CA ILE A 67 8.20 7.40 3.43
C ILE A 67 8.36 6.66 4.77
N LEU A 68 7.24 6.29 5.38
CA LEU A 68 7.20 5.40 6.55
C LEU A 68 6.76 4.00 6.10
N LEU A 69 7.73 3.14 5.84
CA LEU A 69 7.51 1.77 5.36
C LEU A 69 6.90 0.92 6.49
N PRO A 70 5.76 0.24 6.28
CA PRO A 70 5.02 -0.52 7.32
C PRO A 70 5.63 -1.86 7.75
N GLU A 71 6.93 -2.01 7.61
CA GLU A 71 7.67 -3.19 8.10
C GLU A 71 9.16 -2.87 8.25
N ASP A 72 9.81 -3.56 9.18
CA ASP A 72 11.26 -3.48 9.38
C ASP A 72 11.97 -4.60 8.60
N GLY A 73 12.27 -4.38 7.31
CA GLY A 73 12.95 -5.41 6.51
C GLY A 73 12.75 -5.31 5.00
N ALA A 74 12.67 -6.48 4.35
CA ALA A 74 12.46 -6.63 2.92
C ALA A 74 11.00 -6.97 2.60
N VAL A 75 10.34 -6.10 1.84
CA VAL A 75 8.96 -6.33 1.36
C VAL A 75 8.97 -7.30 0.18
N VAL A 76 8.77 -8.59 0.46
CA VAL A 76 8.81 -9.63 -0.59
C VAL A 76 7.46 -9.74 -1.32
N TYR A 77 6.37 -9.77 -0.56
CA TYR A 77 5.02 -9.90 -1.06
C TYR A 77 4.08 -8.92 -0.35
N LEU A 78 3.07 -8.48 -1.10
CA LEU A 78 1.90 -7.77 -0.59
C LEU A 78 0.66 -8.59 -0.87
N PHE A 79 -0.34 -8.46 -0.02
CA PHE A 79 -1.51 -9.31 0.01
C PHE A 79 -2.79 -8.51 -0.06
N ARG A 80 -3.81 -9.10 -0.66
CA ARG A 80 -5.20 -8.63 -0.58
C ARG A 80 -6.12 -9.82 -0.45
N GLY A 81 -6.84 -9.89 0.66
CA GLY A 81 -7.87 -10.89 0.86
C GLY A 81 -9.26 -10.37 0.52
N GLN A 82 -10.11 -11.23 -0.04
CA GLN A 82 -11.52 -10.94 -0.27
C GLN A 82 -12.36 -12.18 0.03
N ASN A 83 -13.52 -11.96 0.67
CA ASN A 83 -14.52 -13.00 0.95
C ASN A 83 -15.37 -13.41 -0.27
N GLN A 84 -15.06 -12.85 -1.43
CA GLN A 84 -15.57 -13.27 -2.73
C GLN A 84 -14.63 -12.75 -3.83
N GLU A 85 -14.55 -13.51 -4.91
CA GLU A 85 -13.78 -13.11 -6.08
C GLU A 85 -14.59 -12.16 -6.95
N HIS A 86 -14.15 -10.90 -7.04
CA HIS A 86 -14.71 -9.94 -7.99
C HIS A 86 -14.00 -10.07 -9.34
N ILE A 87 -14.72 -10.51 -10.37
CA ILE A 87 -14.18 -10.73 -11.71
C ILE A 87 -14.78 -9.71 -12.70
N PRO A 88 -14.00 -8.79 -13.29
CA PRO A 88 -12.62 -8.44 -12.94
C PRO A 88 -12.52 -7.67 -11.61
N CYS A 89 -11.35 -7.73 -10.96
CA CYS A 89 -11.11 -6.97 -9.74
C CYS A 89 -10.72 -5.52 -10.08
N TYR A 90 -11.59 -4.58 -9.71
CA TYR A 90 -11.43 -3.13 -9.94
C TYR A 90 -11.38 -2.33 -8.63
N PRO A 91 -10.63 -1.21 -8.61
CA PRO A 91 -10.75 -0.19 -7.58
C PRO A 91 -12.18 0.28 -7.39
N SER A 92 -12.49 0.74 -6.18
CA SER A 92 -13.84 1.14 -5.76
C SER A 92 -14.50 2.16 -6.71
N LEU A 93 -13.73 3.10 -7.28
CA LEU A 93 -14.19 4.11 -8.24
C LEU A 93 -14.60 3.56 -9.62
N TYR A 94 -14.09 2.38 -9.99
CA TYR A 94 -14.30 1.79 -11.32
C TYR A 94 -15.09 0.48 -11.28
N ARG A 95 -15.64 0.10 -10.12
CA ARG A 95 -16.50 -1.08 -10.00
C ARG A 95 -17.76 -0.93 -10.85
N GLU A 96 -18.21 -2.05 -11.40
CA GLU A 96 -19.34 -2.11 -12.32
C GLU A 96 -20.68 -2.39 -11.61
N THR A 97 -20.71 -2.43 -10.28
CA THR A 97 -21.91 -2.80 -9.49
C THR A 97 -22.44 -1.61 -8.68
N PRO A 98 -23.72 -1.20 -8.84
CA PRO A 98 -24.75 -1.77 -9.72
C PRO A 98 -24.59 -1.39 -11.20
N ARG A 99 -23.79 -0.35 -11.50
CA ARG A 99 -23.36 0.03 -12.85
C ARG A 99 -22.03 0.77 -12.78
N PRO A 100 -21.27 0.86 -13.89
CA PRO A 100 -20.14 1.77 -13.98
C PRO A 100 -20.54 3.24 -13.76
N LEU A 101 -19.66 4.01 -13.13
CA LEU A 101 -19.82 5.46 -12.99
C LEU A 101 -19.54 6.18 -14.32
N THR A 102 -20.30 7.24 -14.60
CA THR A 102 -20.04 8.15 -15.72
C THR A 102 -18.78 8.97 -15.47
N ASP A 103 -18.23 9.59 -16.51
CA ASP A 103 -17.07 10.48 -16.35
C ASP A 103 -17.38 11.71 -15.47
N SER A 104 -18.62 12.20 -15.44
CA SER A 104 -19.05 13.29 -14.56
C SER A 104 -19.24 12.84 -13.11
N GLU A 105 -19.70 11.60 -12.88
CA GLU A 105 -19.75 11.00 -11.53
C GLU A 105 -18.34 10.75 -10.98
N ILE A 106 -17.44 10.22 -11.81
CA ILE A 106 -16.02 10.07 -11.47
C ILE A 106 -15.40 11.44 -11.13
N PHE A 107 -15.71 12.47 -11.93
CA PHE A 107 -15.27 13.83 -11.66
C PHE A 107 -15.80 14.36 -10.32
N THR A 108 -17.05 14.04 -9.96
CA THR A 108 -17.62 14.37 -8.65
C THR A 108 -16.83 13.73 -7.50
N TRP A 109 -16.44 12.47 -7.64
CA TRP A 109 -15.55 11.81 -6.67
C TRP A 109 -14.17 12.47 -6.59
N LYS A 110 -13.61 12.92 -7.72
CA LYS A 110 -12.37 13.69 -7.71
C LYS A 110 -12.53 15.08 -7.05
N MET A 111 -13.69 15.73 -7.13
CA MET A 111 -13.96 16.94 -6.35
C MET A 111 -14.05 16.65 -4.84
N ARG A 112 -14.66 15.53 -4.45
CA ARG A 112 -14.69 15.06 -3.04
C ARG A 112 -13.28 14.76 -2.53
N PHE A 113 -12.45 14.15 -3.37
CA PHE A 113 -11.05 13.92 -3.06
C PHE A 113 -10.29 15.24 -2.84
N MET A 114 -10.51 16.27 -3.67
CA MET A 114 -9.93 17.59 -3.43
C MET A 114 -10.36 18.21 -2.09
N LEU A 115 -11.65 18.07 -1.71
CA LEU A 115 -12.12 18.49 -0.38
C LEU A 115 -11.45 17.73 0.76
N PHE A 116 -11.22 16.43 0.58
CA PHE A 116 -10.50 15.59 1.54
C PHE A 116 -9.05 16.06 1.71
N CYS A 117 -8.34 16.32 0.60
CA CYS A 117 -6.98 16.88 0.65
C CYS A 117 -6.96 18.23 1.38
N ASP A 118 -7.81 19.17 0.98
CA ASP A 118 -7.89 20.50 1.59
C ASP A 118 -8.18 20.40 3.09
N MET A 119 -9.09 19.51 3.49
CA MET A 119 -9.38 19.25 4.90
C MET A 119 -8.16 18.70 5.65
N LEU A 120 -7.55 17.64 5.13
CA LEU A 120 -6.44 16.96 5.79
C LEU A 120 -5.23 17.89 5.95
N ASP A 121 -4.98 18.76 4.97
CA ASP A 121 -3.92 19.78 5.03
C ASP A 121 -4.06 20.76 6.20
N THR A 122 -5.27 20.92 6.75
CA THR A 122 -5.53 21.76 7.94
C THR A 122 -5.34 21.03 9.28
N TYR A 123 -5.07 19.73 9.26
CA TYR A 123 -4.88 18.95 10.47
C TYR A 123 -3.51 19.24 11.11
N PRO A 124 -3.42 19.54 12.42
CA PRO A 124 -2.17 20.00 13.03
C PRO A 124 -1.04 18.97 12.95
N ILE A 125 -1.33 17.67 13.02
CA ILE A 125 -0.29 16.63 12.88
C ILE A 125 0.28 16.58 11.45
N VAL A 126 -0.55 16.88 10.44
CA VAL A 126 -0.08 17.02 9.06
C VAL A 126 0.86 18.21 8.94
N ASP A 127 0.42 19.38 9.40
CA ASP A 127 1.16 20.64 9.25
C ASP A 127 2.43 20.70 10.12
N LYS A 128 2.32 20.36 11.39
CA LYS A 128 3.37 20.59 12.40
C LYS A 128 4.33 19.42 12.57
N PHE A 129 3.95 18.20 12.20
CA PHE A 129 4.78 17.01 12.32
C PHE A 129 5.19 16.45 10.95
N PHE A 130 4.23 16.02 10.12
CA PHE A 130 4.56 15.37 8.83
C PHE A 130 5.32 16.30 7.88
N LYS A 131 4.83 17.52 7.65
CA LYS A 131 5.53 18.50 6.78
C LYS A 131 6.88 18.91 7.38
N ARG A 132 6.97 19.09 8.71
CA ARG A 132 8.23 19.45 9.40
C ARG A 132 9.32 18.39 9.24
N HIS A 133 8.96 17.10 9.27
CA HIS A 133 9.92 15.99 9.13
C HIS A 133 10.11 15.51 7.68
N ASN A 134 9.42 16.17 6.74
CA ASN A 134 9.31 15.81 5.34
C ASN A 134 8.88 14.34 5.15
N PHE A 135 7.85 13.91 5.88
CA PHE A 135 7.21 12.62 5.70
C PHE A 135 6.12 12.72 4.63
N LYS A 136 6.22 11.87 3.61
CA LYS A 136 5.25 11.79 2.52
C LYS A 136 3.92 11.25 3.02
N ILE A 137 2.84 11.90 2.62
CA ILE A 137 1.45 11.48 2.86
C ILE A 137 0.86 11.01 1.53
N ASP A 138 0.45 9.75 1.46
CA ASP A 138 -0.38 9.25 0.35
C ASP A 138 -1.85 9.62 0.60
N TYR A 139 -2.23 10.80 0.12
CA TYR A 139 -3.59 11.33 0.26
C TYR A 139 -4.64 10.43 -0.38
N GLU A 140 -4.38 9.82 -1.54
CA GLU A 140 -5.38 9.01 -2.23
C GLU A 140 -5.54 7.64 -1.55
N GLY A 141 -4.43 7.02 -1.14
CA GLY A 141 -4.46 5.81 -0.31
C GLY A 141 -5.19 6.05 1.01
N LEU A 142 -4.90 7.15 1.71
CA LEU A 142 -5.60 7.48 2.95
C LEU A 142 -7.09 7.71 2.70
N ALA A 143 -7.47 8.48 1.68
CA ALA A 143 -8.87 8.68 1.33
C ALA A 143 -9.62 7.37 1.07
N GLN A 144 -8.98 6.40 0.40
CA GLN A 144 -9.53 5.06 0.16
C GLN A 144 -9.80 4.30 1.47
N HIS A 145 -8.85 4.30 2.42
CA HIS A 145 -9.00 3.65 3.74
C HIS A 145 -10.13 4.25 4.60
N TYR A 146 -10.53 5.50 4.34
CA TYR A 146 -11.63 6.18 5.04
C TYR A 146 -12.94 6.23 4.23
N GLY A 147 -13.01 5.52 3.10
CA GLY A 147 -14.26 5.25 2.40
C GLY A 147 -14.60 6.20 1.23
N LEU A 148 -13.66 7.03 0.77
CA LEU A 148 -13.83 7.66 -0.55
C LEU A 148 -13.67 6.62 -1.66
N LEU A 149 -14.44 6.76 -2.73
CA LEU A 149 -14.18 5.99 -3.94
C LEU A 149 -12.96 6.56 -4.68
N THR A 150 -11.93 5.75 -4.86
CA THR A 150 -10.66 6.13 -5.51
C THR A 150 -10.19 5.10 -6.53
N SER A 151 -9.09 5.42 -7.23
CA SER A 151 -8.40 4.48 -8.12
C SER A 151 -7.51 3.44 -7.40
N VAL A 152 -7.57 3.40 -6.07
CA VAL A 152 -6.70 2.56 -5.23
C VAL A 152 -7.39 1.25 -4.84
N LEU A 153 -6.62 0.17 -4.82
CA LEU A 153 -6.92 -1.05 -4.09
C LEU A 153 -6.01 -1.14 -2.86
N ASP A 154 -6.60 -1.43 -1.70
CA ASP A 154 -5.85 -1.63 -0.48
C ASP A 154 -5.12 -2.99 -0.53
N LEU A 155 -3.82 -2.94 -0.26
CA LEU A 155 -2.94 -4.09 -0.03
C LEU A 155 -2.38 -4.01 1.40
N THR A 156 -1.86 -5.12 1.90
CA THR A 156 -1.16 -5.20 3.20
C THR A 156 0.10 -6.05 3.06
N SER A 157 1.15 -5.76 3.82
CA SER A 157 2.32 -6.66 3.91
C SER A 157 2.13 -7.83 4.88
N ASN A 158 1.00 -7.90 5.58
CA ASN A 158 0.71 -8.97 6.54
C ASN A 158 -0.37 -9.93 6.02
N ILE A 159 -0.02 -11.21 5.89
CA ILE A 159 -0.93 -12.24 5.40
C ILE A 159 -2.15 -12.46 6.32
N ASP A 160 -2.00 -12.34 7.63
CA ASP A 160 -3.10 -12.53 8.58
C ASP A 160 -4.10 -11.36 8.53
N ILE A 161 -3.62 -10.13 8.28
CA ILE A 161 -4.50 -8.98 8.01
C ILE A 161 -5.28 -9.20 6.70
N ALA A 162 -4.62 -9.70 5.65
CA ALA A 162 -5.31 -10.03 4.41
C ALA A 162 -6.36 -11.13 4.61
N LEU A 163 -6.02 -12.19 5.34
CA LEU A 163 -6.93 -13.29 5.64
C LEU A 163 -8.11 -12.84 6.51
N PHE A 164 -7.93 -11.90 7.44
CA PHE A 164 -9.06 -11.26 8.13
C PHE A 164 -10.05 -10.63 7.14
N PHE A 165 -9.59 -9.83 6.18
CA PHE A 165 -10.47 -9.24 5.16
C PHE A 165 -11.07 -10.26 4.18
N ALA A 166 -10.48 -11.45 4.07
CA ALA A 166 -11.02 -12.53 3.27
C ALA A 166 -12.03 -13.41 4.02
N THR A 167 -11.94 -13.48 5.35
CA THR A 167 -12.73 -14.39 6.17
C THR A 167 -13.79 -13.68 7.02
N CYS A 168 -13.73 -12.36 7.16
CA CYS A 168 -14.75 -11.54 7.80
C CYS A 168 -15.51 -10.70 6.77
N TRP A 169 -16.78 -10.38 7.04
CA TRP A 169 -17.58 -9.50 6.20
C TRP A 169 -17.82 -8.15 6.88
N TYR A 170 -17.99 -7.10 6.07
CA TYR A 170 -18.22 -5.74 6.57
C TYR A 170 -19.71 -5.42 6.65
N ASP A 171 -20.19 -5.12 7.85
CA ASP A 171 -21.53 -4.61 8.10
C ASP A 171 -21.57 -3.10 7.92
N LYS A 172 -22.22 -2.67 6.84
CA LYS A 172 -22.36 -1.24 6.50
C LYS A 172 -23.29 -0.48 7.45
N ASN A 173 -24.24 -1.15 8.09
CA ASN A 173 -25.21 -0.49 8.97
C ASN A 173 -24.56 -0.13 10.30
N GLU A 174 -23.74 -1.05 10.81
CA GLU A 174 -23.05 -0.91 12.10
C GLU A 174 -21.60 -0.40 11.96
N ASP A 175 -21.14 -0.18 10.72
CA ASP A 175 -19.78 0.28 10.39
C ASP A 175 -18.67 -0.56 11.07
N CYS A 176 -18.81 -1.89 11.01
CA CYS A 176 -17.87 -2.82 11.63
C CYS A 176 -17.73 -4.12 10.83
N TYR A 177 -16.70 -4.89 11.12
CA TYR A 177 -16.56 -6.26 10.59
C TYR A 177 -17.27 -7.26 11.50
N ARG A 178 -17.74 -8.35 10.91
CA ARG A 178 -18.39 -9.48 11.58
C ARG A 178 -17.85 -10.81 11.03
N PRO A 179 -17.78 -11.86 11.88
CA PRO A 179 -17.53 -13.20 11.40
C PRO A 179 -18.77 -13.76 10.69
N PHE A 180 -18.59 -14.82 9.90
CA PHE A 180 -19.69 -15.62 9.38
C PHE A 180 -20.20 -16.58 10.45
N ASP A 181 -21.52 -16.68 10.61
CA ASP A 181 -22.19 -17.49 11.64
C ASP A 181 -23.38 -18.32 11.09
N ASP A 182 -23.47 -18.48 9.76
CA ASP A 182 -24.56 -19.16 9.05
C ASP A 182 -24.47 -20.69 8.95
N GLY A 183 -23.48 -21.31 9.57
CA GLY A 183 -23.20 -22.76 9.57
C GLY A 183 -22.74 -23.33 8.23
N ARG A 184 -22.23 -22.50 7.30
CA ARG A 184 -21.82 -22.94 5.95
C ARG A 184 -20.32 -22.80 5.75
N GLU A 185 -19.78 -23.54 4.79
CA GLU A 185 -18.44 -23.30 4.28
C GLU A 185 -18.48 -22.13 3.29
N HIS A 186 -17.49 -21.24 3.38
CA HIS A 186 -17.35 -20.06 2.53
C HIS A 186 -16.09 -20.15 1.68
N GLU A 187 -16.06 -19.37 0.60
CA GLU A 187 -14.91 -19.30 -0.31
C GLU A 187 -14.26 -17.92 -0.22
N GLY A 188 -12.93 -17.90 -0.17
CA GLY A 188 -12.13 -16.69 -0.16
C GLY A 188 -11.07 -16.71 -1.27
N ILE A 189 -10.56 -15.53 -1.60
CA ILE A 189 -9.41 -15.37 -2.48
C ILE A 189 -8.34 -14.50 -1.81
N LEU A 190 -7.10 -14.97 -1.86
CA LEU A 190 -5.92 -14.23 -1.46
C LEU A 190 -5.10 -13.88 -2.70
N TYR A 191 -5.09 -12.60 -3.07
CA TYR A 191 -4.19 -12.08 -4.09
C TYR A 191 -2.81 -11.81 -3.50
N VAL A 192 -1.77 -12.17 -4.25
CA VAL A 192 -0.37 -12.00 -3.88
C VAL A 192 0.34 -11.19 -4.94
N PHE A 193 0.95 -10.09 -4.53
CA PHE A 193 1.66 -9.15 -5.38
C PHE A 193 3.14 -9.14 -5.02
N CYS A 194 4.00 -9.15 -6.04
CA CYS A 194 5.41 -8.80 -5.85
C CYS A 194 5.55 -7.28 -6.06
N PRO A 195 6.05 -6.50 -5.09
CA PRO A 195 6.16 -5.04 -5.24
C PRO A 195 6.96 -4.59 -6.45
N LEU A 196 8.01 -5.35 -6.83
CA LEU A 196 8.78 -5.05 -8.05
C LEU A 196 7.97 -5.20 -9.34
N ARG A 197 6.89 -5.97 -9.33
CA ARG A 197 6.04 -6.17 -10.51
C ARG A 197 4.81 -5.27 -10.50
N ALA A 198 4.39 -4.77 -9.34
CA ALA A 198 3.38 -3.74 -9.15
C ALA A 198 2.18 -3.81 -10.13
N ASN A 199 1.55 -4.99 -10.22
CA ASN A 199 0.40 -5.29 -11.09
C ASN A 199 0.72 -5.54 -12.58
N GLU A 200 1.96 -5.90 -12.90
CA GLU A 200 2.38 -6.34 -14.24
C GLU A 200 3.08 -7.72 -14.18
N PRO A 201 3.16 -8.46 -15.30
CA PRO A 201 3.80 -9.78 -15.29
C PRO A 201 5.34 -9.69 -15.21
N THR A 202 5.94 -8.56 -15.60
CA THR A 202 7.38 -8.31 -15.50
C THR A 202 7.70 -7.24 -14.47
N PRO A 203 8.95 -7.18 -13.99
CA PRO A 203 9.39 -6.13 -13.07
C PRO A 203 9.29 -4.73 -13.70
N LEU A 204 9.02 -3.74 -12.86
CA LEU A 204 9.12 -2.32 -13.16
C LEU A 204 10.59 -1.89 -13.29
N ASN A 205 10.79 -0.65 -13.75
CA ASN A 205 12.06 0.03 -13.52
C ASN A 205 12.30 0.14 -12.00
N MET A 206 13.54 -0.09 -11.55
CA MET A 206 13.90 0.06 -10.13
C MET A 206 13.62 1.47 -9.61
N ASP A 207 13.71 2.48 -10.47
CA ASP A 207 13.40 3.85 -10.11
C ASP A 207 11.91 4.05 -9.79
N ASP A 208 11.01 3.17 -10.24
CA ASP A 208 9.56 3.27 -10.00
C ASP A 208 9.12 2.51 -8.72
N PHE A 209 10.05 1.76 -8.10
CA PHE A 209 9.76 0.92 -6.93
C PHE A 209 9.18 1.74 -5.77
N MET A 210 7.96 1.37 -5.36
CA MET A 210 7.22 2.01 -4.25
C MET A 210 6.88 3.51 -4.46
N LYS A 211 6.89 4.01 -5.71
CA LYS A 211 6.62 5.43 -6.01
C LYS A 211 5.30 5.72 -6.73
N GLU A 212 4.90 4.85 -7.67
CA GLU A 212 3.75 5.09 -8.55
C GLU A 212 2.66 4.04 -8.36
N ASN A 213 2.80 2.87 -8.99
CA ASN A 213 1.75 1.84 -9.00
C ASN A 213 1.45 1.30 -7.62
N ILE A 214 2.50 1.02 -6.83
CA ILE A 214 2.37 0.65 -5.43
C ILE A 214 3.03 1.73 -4.61
N THR A 215 2.33 2.25 -3.60
CA THR A 215 2.87 3.22 -2.66
C THR A 215 2.58 2.76 -1.23
N PRO A 216 3.55 2.88 -0.31
CA PRO A 216 3.31 2.60 1.10
C PRO A 216 2.36 3.65 1.65
N ILE A 217 1.31 3.19 2.32
CA ILE A 217 0.41 4.05 3.09
C ILE A 217 0.92 4.03 4.53
N GLY A 218 0.99 2.85 5.14
CA GLY A 218 1.62 2.60 6.43
C GLY A 218 1.23 3.61 7.51
N LEU A 219 2.24 4.08 8.27
CA LEU A 219 2.03 5.09 9.31
C LEU A 219 1.84 6.47 8.70
N GLN A 220 0.62 6.97 8.77
CA GLN A 220 0.18 8.29 8.29
C GLN A 220 -0.36 9.11 9.47
N PRO A 221 -0.86 10.36 9.29
CA PRO A 221 -1.33 11.18 10.41
C PRO A 221 -2.43 10.56 11.27
N PHE A 222 -3.02 9.44 10.82
CA PHE A 222 -4.00 8.64 11.54
C PHE A 222 -3.56 7.17 11.56
N LEU A 223 -3.91 6.44 12.62
CA LEU A 223 -3.37 5.10 12.90
C LEU A 223 -3.99 3.97 12.07
N ARG A 224 -5.16 4.16 11.45
CA ARG A 224 -5.87 3.08 10.74
C ARG A 224 -5.01 2.38 9.67
N PRO A 225 -4.35 3.09 8.73
CA PRO A 225 -3.52 2.41 7.73
C PRO A 225 -2.26 1.78 8.33
N ALA A 226 -1.77 2.33 9.45
CA ALA A 226 -0.62 1.80 10.18
C ALA A 226 -0.94 0.41 10.74
N ARG A 227 -2.10 0.25 11.40
CA ARG A 227 -2.56 -1.04 11.92
C ARG A 227 -2.83 -2.08 10.84
N GLN A 228 -3.21 -1.61 9.65
CA GLN A 228 -3.45 -2.49 8.50
C GLN A 228 -2.16 -2.83 7.74
N LYS A 229 -0.98 -2.30 8.13
CA LYS A 229 0.28 -2.37 7.38
C LYS A 229 0.06 -2.07 5.88
N GLY A 230 -0.66 -0.97 5.62
CA GLY A 230 -1.32 -0.70 4.33
C GLY A 230 -0.40 -0.21 3.21
N TYR A 231 -0.71 -0.63 1.99
CA TYR A 231 -0.15 -0.14 0.73
C TYR A 231 -1.28 0.16 -0.25
N ALA A 232 -1.12 1.20 -1.07
CA ALA A 232 -2.02 1.54 -2.15
C ALA A 232 -1.54 0.88 -3.44
N LEU A 233 -2.41 0.12 -4.12
CA LEU A 233 -2.22 -0.26 -5.52
C LEU A 233 -3.09 0.62 -6.42
N HIS A 234 -2.45 1.52 -7.16
CA HIS A 234 -3.10 2.44 -8.09
C HIS A 234 -3.37 1.74 -9.43
N ILE A 235 -4.65 1.54 -9.75
CA ILE A 235 -5.06 0.94 -11.02
C ILE A 235 -5.84 1.97 -11.85
N PRO A 236 -5.35 2.37 -13.03
CA PRO A 236 -6.05 3.29 -13.93
C PRO A 236 -7.41 2.77 -14.42
N LYS A 237 -8.28 3.70 -14.82
CA LYS A 237 -9.58 3.38 -15.44
C LYS A 237 -9.39 2.43 -16.63
N GLY A 238 -10.16 1.35 -16.67
CA GLY A 238 -10.14 0.36 -17.74
C GLY A 238 -9.15 -0.79 -17.54
N LYS A 239 -8.22 -0.69 -16.58
CA LYS A 239 -7.33 -1.78 -16.16
C LYS A 239 -7.90 -2.52 -14.95
N SER A 240 -7.54 -3.79 -14.79
CA SER A 240 -7.88 -4.63 -13.64
C SER A 240 -6.63 -5.12 -12.94
N THR A 241 -6.83 -5.76 -11.78
CA THR A 241 -5.77 -6.49 -11.09
C THR A 241 -5.12 -7.55 -11.99
N LYS A 242 -3.79 -7.64 -11.94
CA LYS A 242 -2.94 -8.74 -12.42
C LYS A 242 -2.03 -9.16 -11.26
N SER A 243 -2.14 -10.40 -10.82
CA SER A 243 -1.41 -10.87 -9.64
C SER A 243 -1.39 -12.39 -9.58
N TRP A 244 -0.63 -12.95 -8.65
CA TRP A 244 -0.87 -14.34 -8.25
C TRP A 244 -2.08 -14.40 -7.32
N ALA A 245 -2.72 -15.55 -7.22
CA ALA A 245 -3.82 -15.77 -6.31
C ALA A 245 -3.93 -17.21 -5.82
N TYR A 246 -4.44 -17.36 -4.60
CA TYR A 246 -4.94 -18.62 -4.05
C TYR A 246 -6.44 -18.49 -3.79
N ARG A 247 -7.23 -19.47 -4.23
CA ARG A 247 -8.63 -19.62 -3.82
C ARG A 247 -8.70 -20.64 -2.69
N PHE A 248 -9.48 -20.37 -1.67
CA PHE A 248 -9.55 -21.24 -0.50
C PHE A 248 -10.94 -21.33 0.06
N LYS A 249 -11.15 -22.37 0.86
CA LYS A 249 -12.36 -22.56 1.64
C LYS A 249 -12.05 -22.31 3.11
N PHE A 250 -13.03 -21.77 3.82
CA PHE A 250 -12.92 -21.51 5.25
C PHE A 250 -14.26 -21.75 5.94
N SER A 251 -14.20 -22.17 7.21
CA SER A 251 -15.39 -22.40 8.03
C SER A 251 -15.77 -21.17 8.85
N ASN A 252 -16.90 -21.25 9.55
CA ASN A 252 -17.30 -20.21 10.51
C ASN A 252 -16.34 -20.13 11.70
N GLU A 253 -15.73 -21.25 12.09
CA GLU A 253 -14.68 -21.29 13.11
C GLU A 253 -13.41 -20.55 12.64
N ASP A 254 -13.00 -20.73 11.39
CA ASP A 254 -11.87 -19.96 10.81
C ASP A 254 -12.19 -18.45 10.81
N SER A 255 -13.40 -18.08 10.40
CA SER A 255 -13.88 -16.70 10.38
C SER A 255 -13.87 -16.08 11.77
N LEU A 256 -14.40 -16.79 12.77
CA LEU A 256 -14.40 -16.36 14.17
C LEU A 256 -12.97 -16.25 14.73
N ALA A 257 -12.09 -17.19 14.41
CA ALA A 257 -10.70 -17.15 14.86
C ALA A 257 -9.96 -15.91 14.35
N TYR A 258 -10.14 -15.53 13.08
CA TYR A 258 -9.57 -14.29 12.53
C TYR A 258 -10.24 -13.04 13.10
N TYR A 259 -11.54 -13.07 13.33
CA TYR A 259 -12.25 -11.98 13.98
C TYR A 259 -11.71 -11.69 15.38
N ASP A 260 -11.52 -12.73 16.18
CA ASP A 260 -11.00 -12.66 17.55
C ASP A 260 -9.51 -12.30 17.58
N LEU A 261 -8.71 -12.78 16.62
CA LEU A 261 -7.29 -12.44 16.47
C LEU A 261 -7.05 -10.92 16.43
N PHE A 262 -7.98 -10.16 15.85
CA PHE A 262 -7.91 -8.70 15.73
C PHE A 262 -8.90 -7.98 16.66
N ASN A 263 -9.22 -8.59 17.81
CA ASN A 263 -10.09 -8.04 18.86
C ASN A 263 -11.45 -7.56 18.33
N GLY A 264 -12.12 -8.45 17.59
CA GLY A 264 -13.39 -8.16 16.93
C GLY A 264 -13.28 -7.12 15.82
N GLY A 265 -12.13 -7.08 15.14
CA GLY A 265 -11.80 -6.12 14.08
C GLY A 265 -11.44 -4.71 14.56
N LYS A 266 -11.50 -4.42 15.87
CA LYS A 266 -11.23 -3.07 16.42
C LYS A 266 -9.79 -2.63 16.25
N GLU A 267 -8.86 -3.57 16.15
CA GLU A 267 -7.45 -3.26 15.90
C GLU A 267 -7.21 -2.75 14.47
N LEU A 268 -7.97 -3.28 13.51
CA LEU A 268 -7.81 -2.94 12.09
C LEU A 268 -8.76 -1.82 11.65
N TRP A 269 -9.97 -1.77 12.19
CA TRP A 269 -11.03 -0.80 11.85
C TRP A 269 -11.18 0.27 12.93
N ILE A 270 -10.13 1.08 13.12
CA ILE A 270 -10.10 2.15 14.13
C ILE A 270 -11.06 3.27 13.74
N TYR A 271 -12.02 3.60 14.61
CA TYR A 271 -12.85 4.80 14.46
C TYR A 271 -12.11 6.04 14.98
N ASP A 272 -12.08 7.09 14.17
CA ASP A 272 -11.48 8.38 14.52
C ASP A 272 -12.20 9.55 13.83
N ILE A 273 -11.79 10.77 14.15
CA ILE A 273 -12.35 12.01 13.62
C ILE A 273 -12.22 12.12 12.09
N LEU A 274 -11.20 11.51 11.48
CA LEU A 274 -11.05 11.53 10.03
C LEU A 274 -12.17 10.72 9.37
N ALA A 275 -12.59 9.61 9.96
CA ALA A 275 -13.72 8.83 9.48
C ALA A 275 -15.02 9.66 9.46
N GLU A 276 -15.29 10.45 10.50
CA GLU A 276 -16.47 11.31 10.57
C GLU A 276 -16.49 12.39 9.48
N LYS A 277 -15.37 13.10 9.32
CA LYS A 277 -15.27 14.14 8.30
C LYS A 277 -15.37 13.55 6.90
N THR A 278 -14.76 12.39 6.70
CA THR A 278 -14.80 11.68 5.42
C THR A 278 -16.22 11.26 5.05
N LYS A 279 -17.02 10.76 6.00
CA LYS A 279 -18.46 10.46 5.79
C LYS A 279 -19.25 11.69 5.34
N LYS A 280 -18.94 12.88 5.86
CA LYS A 280 -19.57 14.14 5.40
C LYS A 280 -19.17 14.48 3.96
N ILE A 281 -17.88 14.37 3.64
CA ILE A 281 -17.35 14.62 2.28
C ILE A 281 -17.95 13.67 1.24
N VAL A 282 -18.09 12.38 1.58
CA VAL A 282 -18.73 11.36 0.72
C VAL A 282 -20.14 11.78 0.31
N ASN A 283 -20.88 12.47 1.17
CA ASN A 283 -22.24 12.91 0.91
C ASN A 283 -22.35 14.32 0.31
N ALA A 284 -21.22 15.02 0.10
CA ALA A 284 -21.22 16.36 -0.45
C ALA A 284 -21.84 16.41 -1.86
N ARG A 285 -22.75 17.37 -2.07
CA ARG A 285 -23.42 17.68 -3.35
C ARG A 285 -23.30 19.15 -3.77
N LYS A 286 -22.72 20.00 -2.92
CA LYS A 286 -22.49 21.43 -3.20
C LYS A 286 -21.00 21.71 -3.12
N PHE A 287 -20.42 22.24 -4.19
CA PHE A 287 -18.99 22.52 -4.29
C PHE A 287 -18.73 23.98 -4.64
N SER A 288 -17.56 24.50 -4.27
CA SER A 288 -17.15 25.84 -4.70
C SER A 288 -16.70 25.83 -6.16
N TYR A 289 -16.79 26.97 -6.85
CA TYR A 289 -16.19 27.11 -8.19
C TYR A 289 -14.68 26.91 -8.19
N GLU A 290 -14.01 27.20 -7.08
CA GLU A 290 -12.57 26.99 -6.90
C GLU A 290 -12.22 25.50 -6.90
N VAL A 291 -12.92 24.70 -6.09
CA VAL A 291 -12.74 23.23 -6.06
C VAL A 291 -12.99 22.63 -7.44
N PHE A 292 -14.07 23.04 -8.11
CA PHE A 292 -14.33 22.61 -9.49
C PHE A 292 -13.17 22.94 -10.43
N THR A 293 -12.61 24.15 -10.34
CA THR A 293 -11.55 24.63 -11.24
C THR A 293 -10.25 23.86 -11.03
N ARG A 294 -9.80 23.73 -9.77
CA ARG A 294 -8.61 22.94 -9.39
C ARG A 294 -8.77 21.46 -9.78
N THR A 295 -9.96 20.89 -9.55
CA THR A 295 -10.27 19.50 -9.95
C THR A 295 -10.21 19.33 -11.47
N TYR A 296 -10.76 20.28 -12.23
CA TYR A 296 -10.75 20.23 -13.69
C TYR A 296 -9.33 20.35 -14.27
N GLU A 297 -8.45 21.11 -13.63
CA GLU A 297 -7.05 21.24 -14.05
C GLU A 297 -6.27 19.95 -13.79
N LYS A 298 -6.50 19.30 -12.65
CA LYS A 298 -5.79 18.08 -12.25
C LYS A 298 -6.35 16.80 -12.88
N PHE A 299 -7.67 16.70 -13.01
CA PHE A 299 -8.38 15.46 -13.38
C PHE A 299 -9.32 15.64 -14.56
N ARG A 300 -8.94 16.47 -15.54
CA ARG A 300 -9.77 16.79 -16.70
C ARG A 300 -10.29 15.52 -17.38
N PRO A 301 -11.62 15.27 -17.42
CA PRO A 301 -12.16 14.16 -18.17
C PRO A 301 -11.95 14.35 -19.68
N LYS A 302 -11.60 13.27 -20.39
CA LYS A 302 -11.50 13.30 -21.86
C LYS A 302 -12.86 13.70 -22.45
N TYR A 303 -12.84 14.56 -23.47
CA TYR A 303 -14.04 15.02 -24.20
C TYR A 303 -15.05 15.87 -23.40
N PHE A 304 -14.67 16.37 -22.23
CA PHE A 304 -15.44 17.38 -21.50
C PHE A 304 -14.83 18.78 -21.67
N SER A 305 -15.70 19.75 -21.95
CA SER A 305 -15.45 21.17 -21.68
C SER A 305 -15.99 21.53 -20.30
N ARG A 306 -15.50 22.62 -19.70
CA ARG A 306 -16.02 23.10 -18.40
C ARG A 306 -17.54 23.29 -18.45
N THR A 307 -18.08 23.87 -19.53
CA THR A 307 -19.52 24.09 -19.70
C THR A 307 -20.31 22.78 -19.77
N LYS A 308 -19.83 21.81 -20.56
CA LYS A 308 -20.48 20.49 -20.67
C LYS A 308 -20.49 19.76 -19.34
N LEU A 309 -19.38 19.83 -18.59
CA LEU A 309 -19.26 19.18 -17.29
C LEU A 309 -20.18 19.83 -16.25
N LYS A 310 -20.23 21.16 -16.18
CA LYS A 310 -21.17 21.87 -15.29
C LYS A 310 -22.63 21.48 -15.55
N LYS A 311 -23.03 21.32 -16.83
CA LYS A 311 -24.39 20.87 -17.19
C LYS A 311 -24.66 19.42 -16.75
N ALA A 312 -23.70 18.53 -16.93
CA ALA A 312 -23.80 17.14 -16.49
C ALA A 312 -23.93 17.05 -14.95
N LEU A 313 -23.07 17.77 -14.23
CA LEU A 313 -23.11 17.87 -12.76
C LEU A 313 -24.47 18.37 -12.25
N ALA A 314 -25.03 19.41 -12.87
CA ALA A 314 -26.35 19.92 -12.49
C ALA A 314 -27.47 18.88 -12.70
N THR A 315 -27.37 18.06 -13.76
CA THR A 315 -28.31 16.96 -14.04
C THR A 315 -28.21 15.84 -13.00
N GLU A 316 -27.00 15.63 -12.45
CA GLU A 316 -26.71 14.67 -11.37
C GLU A 316 -27.06 15.22 -9.97
N GLY A 317 -27.64 16.43 -9.89
CA GLY A 317 -28.01 17.06 -8.62
C GLY A 317 -26.83 17.67 -7.86
N ILE A 318 -25.71 17.93 -8.55
CA ILE A 318 -24.53 18.60 -8.00
C ILE A 318 -24.61 20.10 -8.30
N SER A 319 -24.47 20.92 -7.25
CA SER A 319 -24.54 22.38 -7.35
C SER A 319 -23.17 23.04 -7.15
N LEU A 320 -22.91 24.11 -7.91
CA LEU A 320 -21.71 24.93 -7.77
C LEU A 320 -22.07 26.32 -7.25
N ALA A 321 -21.30 26.83 -6.30
CA ALA A 321 -21.51 28.16 -5.72
C ALA A 321 -20.18 28.89 -5.51
N LYS A 322 -20.25 30.21 -5.27
CA LYS A 322 -19.06 31.00 -4.87
C LYS A 322 -18.52 30.52 -3.51
N HIS A 323 -19.43 30.32 -2.56
CA HIS A 323 -19.15 29.77 -1.25
C HIS A 323 -19.92 28.46 -1.08
N ALA A 324 -19.21 27.42 -0.65
CA ALA A 324 -19.75 26.11 -0.34
C ALA A 324 -19.31 25.73 1.09
N GLU A 325 -19.91 24.68 1.62
CA GLU A 325 -19.53 24.11 2.90
C GLU A 325 -18.05 23.69 2.87
N THR A 326 -17.32 24.02 3.93
CA THR A 326 -15.97 23.57 4.16
C THR A 326 -15.99 22.43 5.17
N PHE A 327 -15.16 21.41 4.93
CA PHE A 327 -15.11 20.20 5.77
C PHE A 327 -13.96 20.24 6.77
N PHE A 328 -13.42 21.43 7.06
CA PHE A 328 -12.24 21.60 7.91
C PHE A 328 -12.47 21.10 9.34
N PHE A 329 -11.36 20.81 10.02
CA PHE A 329 -11.35 20.67 11.46
C PHE A 329 -11.60 22.04 12.10
N SER A 330 -12.52 22.09 13.05
CA SER A 330 -12.74 23.22 13.94
C SER A 330 -11.53 23.45 14.84
N GLU A 331 -11.42 24.65 15.41
CA GLU A 331 -10.31 24.95 16.32
C GLU A 331 -10.32 24.05 17.56
N ASP A 332 -11.50 23.70 18.09
CA ASP A 332 -11.62 22.76 19.21
C ASP A 332 -11.08 21.37 18.85
N GLU A 333 -11.44 20.84 17.67
CA GLU A 333 -10.93 19.54 17.17
C GLU A 333 -9.41 19.57 16.97
N LYS A 334 -8.84 20.69 16.51
CA LYS A 334 -7.39 20.86 16.35
C LYS A 334 -6.67 20.93 17.69
N ASN A 335 -7.20 21.71 18.63
CA ASN A 335 -6.64 21.86 19.97
C ASN A 335 -6.67 20.53 20.72
N GLU A 336 -7.76 19.78 20.61
CA GLU A 336 -7.86 18.44 21.19
C GLU A 336 -6.83 17.47 20.58
N ALA A 337 -6.64 17.51 19.25
CA ALA A 337 -5.63 16.69 18.57
C ALA A 337 -4.21 17.03 19.04
N ILE A 338 -3.87 18.32 19.17
CA ILE A 338 -2.56 18.76 19.70
C ILE A 338 -2.38 18.32 21.15
N GLN A 339 -3.42 18.48 21.98
CA GLN A 339 -3.37 18.08 23.39
C GLN A 339 -3.13 16.57 23.53
N LYS A 340 -3.87 15.73 22.79
CA LYS A 340 -3.70 14.27 22.78
C LYS A 340 -2.30 13.87 22.31
N TRP A 341 -1.84 14.50 21.23
CA TRP A 341 -0.51 14.30 20.68
C TRP A 341 0.60 14.60 21.70
N ASN A 342 0.57 15.78 22.31
CA ASN A 342 1.56 16.21 23.30
C ASN A 342 1.48 15.40 24.62
N ASN A 343 0.30 14.88 24.97
CA ASN A 343 0.09 14.08 26.19
C ASN A 343 0.44 12.59 26.05
N GLY A 344 1.05 12.18 24.94
CA GLY A 344 1.67 10.86 24.82
C GLY A 344 1.46 10.15 23.49
N GLU A 345 0.42 10.50 22.73
CA GLU A 345 0.20 9.87 21.41
C GLU A 345 1.39 10.13 20.48
N GLY A 346 1.94 11.35 20.46
CA GLY A 346 3.12 11.69 19.66
C GLY A 346 4.35 10.88 20.05
N LYS A 347 4.55 10.62 21.35
CA LYS A 347 5.63 9.75 21.83
C LYS A 347 5.43 8.31 21.35
N GLN A 348 4.24 7.75 21.55
CA GLN A 348 3.92 6.38 21.12
C GLN A 348 4.08 6.23 19.60
N PHE A 349 3.65 7.23 18.84
CA PHE A 349 3.81 7.30 17.40
C PHE A 349 5.28 7.26 16.99
N CYS A 350 6.10 8.18 17.52
CA CYS A 350 7.53 8.25 17.23
C CYS A 350 8.32 7.04 17.72
N ASP A 351 7.90 6.40 18.81
CA ASP A 351 8.53 5.19 19.33
C ASP A 351 8.42 3.98 18.38
N THR A 352 7.50 4.02 17.42
CA THR A 352 7.37 2.98 16.37
C THR A 352 8.18 3.28 15.11
N ILE A 353 8.81 4.46 15.02
CA ILE A 353 9.56 4.90 13.84
C ILE A 353 11.06 4.70 14.07
N GLY A 354 11.65 3.86 13.24
CA GLY A 354 13.09 3.62 13.20
C GLY A 354 13.75 4.13 11.91
N ARG A 355 15.08 4.18 11.92
CA ARG A 355 15.90 4.32 10.71
C ARG A 355 17.03 3.30 10.70
N ARG A 356 17.43 2.87 9.51
CA ARG A 356 18.60 2.01 9.31
C ARG A 356 19.72 2.81 8.66
N SER A 357 20.76 3.05 9.43
CA SER A 357 21.98 3.67 8.92
C SER A 357 22.84 2.67 8.16
N TRP A 358 23.60 3.16 7.19
CA TRP A 358 24.45 2.33 6.33
C TRP A 358 25.73 3.06 5.89
N TYR A 359 26.69 2.29 5.40
CA TYR A 359 27.97 2.74 4.86
C TYR A 359 28.20 2.15 3.48
N GLU A 360 28.73 2.93 2.56
CA GLU A 360 29.24 2.42 1.28
C GLU A 360 30.62 1.80 1.48
N GLU A 361 30.85 0.62 0.91
CA GLU A 361 32.19 0.04 0.85
C GLU A 361 33.03 0.77 -0.19
N ILE A 362 34.19 1.29 0.21
CA ILE A 362 35.11 1.97 -0.72
C ILE A 362 36.01 0.90 -1.33
N ASP A 363 35.70 0.49 -2.57
CA ASP A 363 36.59 -0.36 -3.38
C ASP A 363 37.99 0.27 -3.45
N GLY A 364 39.00 -0.37 -2.85
CA GLY A 364 40.38 0.10 -2.98
C GLY A 364 41.40 -0.44 -2.00
N HIS A 365 41.01 -0.95 -0.83
CA HIS A 365 41.97 -1.47 0.16
C HIS A 365 41.44 -2.71 0.89
N LYS A 366 41.45 -3.87 0.23
CA LYS A 366 41.45 -5.16 0.93
C LYS A 366 42.86 -5.38 1.47
N THR A 367 43.18 -4.82 2.63
CA THR A 367 44.44 -5.15 3.28
C THR A 367 44.26 -6.52 3.92
N ILE A 368 44.65 -7.58 3.20
CA ILE A 368 44.74 -8.93 3.75
C ILE A 368 45.94 -8.91 4.72
N SER A 369 45.71 -8.79 6.03
CA SER A 369 46.75 -9.17 6.98
C SER A 369 46.67 -10.69 7.14
N GLU A 370 47.57 -11.40 6.46
CA GLU A 370 47.62 -12.87 6.43
C GLU A 370 47.88 -13.49 7.81
N GLU A 371 48.22 -12.71 8.84
CA GLU A 371 48.63 -13.27 10.12
C GLU A 371 47.46 -13.71 11.03
N LYS A 372 46.21 -13.28 10.80
CA LYS A 372 45.07 -13.60 11.72
C LYS A 372 43.67 -13.76 11.11
N GLY A 373 43.52 -13.77 9.78
CA GLY A 373 42.20 -13.90 9.15
C GLY A 373 41.25 -12.72 9.41
N GLN A 374 41.77 -11.56 9.81
CA GLN A 374 41.00 -10.34 10.01
C GLN A 374 40.95 -9.52 8.71
N TYR A 375 39.73 -9.27 8.22
CA TYR A 375 39.49 -8.45 7.03
C TYR A 375 39.20 -7.00 7.45
N ASN A 376 40.11 -6.08 7.09
CA ASN A 376 39.89 -4.65 7.30
C ASN A 376 39.26 -4.05 6.04
N VAL A 377 38.04 -3.52 6.15
CA VAL A 377 37.30 -2.89 5.06
C VAL A 377 37.24 -1.38 5.31
N LYS A 378 37.61 -0.58 4.30
CA LYS A 378 37.46 0.87 4.37
C LYS A 378 36.02 1.24 4.03
N ILE A 379 35.34 1.87 4.99
CA ILE A 379 33.94 2.29 4.85
C ILE A 379 33.85 3.80 4.62
N GLY A 380 32.85 4.22 3.84
CA GLY A 380 32.50 5.62 3.62
C GLY A 380 31.86 6.30 4.84
N PRO A 381 31.36 7.54 4.69
CA PRO A 381 30.61 8.21 5.75
C PRO A 381 29.30 7.46 6.07
N ILE A 382 28.78 7.67 7.28
CA ILE A 382 27.49 7.13 7.68
C ILE A 382 26.36 7.84 6.94
N ASN A 383 25.48 7.05 6.32
CA ASN A 383 24.22 7.51 5.77
C ASN A 383 23.11 7.15 6.76
N PRO A 384 22.29 8.11 7.22
CA PRO A 384 21.34 7.86 8.31
C PRO A 384 20.14 6.99 7.93
N PHE A 385 19.72 7.03 6.66
CA PHE A 385 18.52 6.37 6.14
C PHE A 385 18.85 5.53 4.89
N ARG A 386 18.20 4.38 4.74
CA ARG A 386 18.16 3.67 3.46
C ARG A 386 17.38 4.48 2.43
N THR A 387 17.56 4.14 1.16
CA THR A 387 16.81 4.74 0.04
C THR A 387 15.90 3.71 -0.62
N LEU A 388 14.87 4.16 -1.33
CA LEU A 388 14.03 3.29 -2.16
C LEU A 388 14.83 2.45 -3.16
N LYS A 389 15.90 3.02 -3.72
CA LYS A 389 16.80 2.30 -4.63
C LYS A 389 17.45 1.09 -3.96
N MET A 390 17.89 1.22 -2.71
CA MET A 390 18.46 0.09 -1.96
C MET A 390 17.43 -1.02 -1.74
N LEU A 391 16.18 -0.65 -1.46
CA LEU A 391 15.09 -1.63 -1.32
C LEU A 391 14.80 -2.33 -2.64
N ALA A 392 14.76 -1.58 -3.75
CA ALA A 392 14.54 -2.10 -5.09
C ALA A 392 15.65 -3.09 -5.51
N GLU A 393 16.91 -2.75 -5.26
CA GLU A 393 18.07 -3.61 -5.53
C GLU A 393 17.99 -4.92 -4.73
N ASN A 394 17.66 -4.86 -3.44
CA ASN A 394 17.48 -6.05 -2.61
C ASN A 394 16.32 -6.92 -3.08
N ALA A 395 15.18 -6.30 -3.39
CA ALA A 395 14.03 -7.02 -3.94
C ALA A 395 14.38 -7.69 -5.28
N LEU A 396 15.22 -7.05 -6.10
CA LEU A 396 15.62 -7.56 -7.41
C LEU A 396 16.53 -8.77 -7.25
N ILE A 397 17.49 -8.72 -6.32
CA ILE A 397 18.34 -9.87 -5.97
C ILE A 397 17.48 -11.05 -5.50
N GLY A 398 16.52 -10.80 -4.60
CA GLY A 398 15.59 -11.83 -4.13
C GLY A 398 14.76 -12.44 -5.27
N MET A 399 14.29 -11.60 -6.19
CA MET A 399 13.56 -12.05 -7.38
C MET A 399 14.45 -12.83 -8.36
N LEU A 400 15.73 -12.48 -8.51
CA LEU A 400 16.66 -13.26 -9.34
C LEU A 400 16.95 -14.64 -8.74
N ALA A 401 16.97 -14.74 -7.40
CA ALA A 401 17.10 -16.03 -6.70
C ALA A 401 15.86 -16.92 -6.87
N HIS A 402 14.67 -16.33 -6.94
CA HIS A 402 13.41 -17.03 -7.21
C HIS A 402 12.46 -16.23 -8.10
N PRO A 403 12.60 -16.36 -9.44
CA PRO A 403 11.87 -15.54 -10.41
C PRO A 403 10.40 -15.96 -10.56
N GLU A 404 10.07 -17.20 -10.22
CA GLU A 404 8.71 -17.70 -10.25
C GLU A 404 7.84 -17.07 -9.18
N GLY A 405 6.52 -17.09 -9.40
CA GLY A 405 5.54 -16.67 -8.41
C GLY A 405 5.57 -17.50 -7.13
N PRO A 406 4.70 -17.18 -6.16
CA PRO A 406 4.44 -18.07 -5.04
C PRO A 406 4.08 -19.48 -5.55
N ASP A 407 4.64 -20.50 -4.90
CA ASP A 407 4.44 -21.90 -5.29
C ASP A 407 2.95 -22.23 -5.41
N GLU A 408 2.54 -22.88 -6.50
CA GLU A 408 1.16 -23.34 -6.77
C GLU A 408 0.10 -22.24 -6.97
N ALA A 409 0.44 -20.97 -6.81
CA ALA A 409 -0.48 -19.87 -7.04
C ALA A 409 -0.81 -19.70 -8.52
N GLU A 410 -2.08 -19.42 -8.82
CA GLU A 410 -2.52 -19.11 -10.18
C GLU A 410 -2.16 -17.67 -10.54
N TRP A 411 -1.66 -17.44 -11.75
CA TRP A 411 -1.53 -16.08 -12.27
C TRP A 411 -2.86 -15.58 -12.85
N ILE A 412 -3.40 -14.53 -12.23
CA ILE A 412 -4.63 -13.86 -12.64
C ILE A 412 -4.32 -12.70 -13.58
N ASN A 413 -4.93 -12.72 -14.76
CA ASN A 413 -5.03 -11.58 -15.69
C ASN A 413 -6.42 -11.58 -16.34
N TYR A 414 -7.43 -11.13 -15.59
CA TYR A 414 -8.84 -11.26 -15.99
C TYR A 414 -9.17 -10.70 -17.37
N LYS A 415 -8.51 -9.61 -17.77
CA LYS A 415 -8.76 -8.96 -19.07
C LYS A 415 -7.84 -9.44 -20.18
N ASN A 416 -6.94 -10.38 -19.87
CA ASN A 416 -5.90 -10.87 -20.76
C ASN A 416 -5.16 -9.73 -21.47
N THR A 417 -4.92 -8.61 -20.76
CA THR A 417 -4.25 -7.46 -21.35
C THR A 417 -2.75 -7.68 -21.36
N PRO A 418 -2.05 -7.27 -22.43
CA PRO A 418 -0.61 -7.38 -22.50
C PRO A 418 0.05 -6.54 -21.41
N ASN A 419 1.33 -6.80 -21.18
CA ASN A 419 2.13 -5.93 -20.33
C ASN A 419 2.34 -4.58 -21.03
N GLU A 420 1.93 -3.50 -20.38
CA GLU A 420 2.07 -2.15 -20.93
C GLU A 420 3.41 -1.50 -20.57
N THR A 421 4.14 -2.02 -19.59
CA THR A 421 5.47 -1.51 -19.19
C THR A 421 6.61 -2.15 -19.99
N HIS A 422 6.30 -3.15 -20.82
CA HIS A 422 7.30 -3.79 -21.66
C HIS A 422 7.67 -2.90 -22.86
N ARG A 423 8.65 -2.02 -22.65
CA ARG A 423 9.57 -1.66 -23.74
C ARG A 423 10.76 -2.61 -23.70
N LEU A 424 11.29 -2.97 -24.86
CA LEU A 424 12.57 -3.67 -24.92
C LEU A 424 13.62 -2.76 -24.26
N PHE A 425 14.43 -3.34 -23.36
CA PHE A 425 15.60 -2.65 -22.81
C PHE A 425 16.50 -2.25 -23.98
N GLY A 426 16.90 -0.99 -24.05
CA GLY A 426 17.88 -0.54 -25.03
C GLY A 426 19.26 -1.14 -24.76
N GLU A 427 20.18 -1.10 -25.73
CA GLU A 427 21.53 -1.69 -25.58
C GLU A 427 22.27 -1.25 -24.31
N LYS A 428 22.08 0.01 -23.87
CA LYS A 428 22.66 0.53 -22.62
C LYS A 428 22.05 -0.09 -21.36
N GLU A 429 20.78 -0.48 -21.40
CA GLU A 429 20.03 -1.05 -20.28
C GLU A 429 20.23 -2.57 -20.17
N GLN A 430 20.80 -3.20 -21.20
CA GLN A 430 21.17 -4.62 -21.21
C GLN A 430 22.57 -4.89 -20.63
N GLY A 431 23.32 -3.84 -20.28
CA GLY A 431 24.63 -3.95 -19.66
C GLY A 431 24.56 -4.36 -18.18
N TRP A 432 25.57 -5.09 -17.70
CA TRP A 432 25.72 -5.36 -16.28
C TRP A 432 26.00 -4.06 -15.51
N THR A 433 25.16 -3.76 -14.52
CA THR A 433 25.41 -2.65 -13.58
C THR A 433 25.97 -3.21 -12.28
N LYS A 434 27.12 -2.69 -11.84
CA LYS A 434 27.67 -3.04 -10.53
C LYS A 434 26.83 -2.42 -9.43
N VAL A 435 26.24 -3.25 -8.57
CA VAL A 435 25.64 -2.81 -7.31
C VAL A 435 26.76 -2.68 -6.27
N PRO A 436 26.98 -1.51 -5.66
CA PRO A 436 28.06 -1.33 -4.68
C PRO A 436 27.80 -2.15 -3.41
N GLY A 437 28.88 -2.64 -2.80
CA GLY A 437 28.82 -3.25 -1.48
C GLY A 437 28.40 -2.21 -0.44
N ARG A 438 27.48 -2.58 0.47
CA ARG A 438 27.01 -1.69 1.54
C ARG A 438 26.93 -2.47 2.84
N LEU A 439 27.37 -1.83 3.92
CA LEU A 439 27.12 -2.32 5.28
C LEU A 439 25.90 -1.60 5.83
N VAL A 440 24.84 -2.33 6.10
CA VAL A 440 23.56 -1.81 6.57
C VAL A 440 23.27 -2.36 7.96
N ASN A 441 22.80 -1.51 8.87
CA ASN A 441 22.33 -1.99 10.16
C ASN A 441 21.16 -2.99 9.99
N LEU A 442 21.28 -4.15 10.64
CA LEU A 442 20.28 -5.21 10.60
C LEU A 442 18.98 -4.84 11.32
N PHE A 443 19.03 -3.93 12.29
CA PHE A 443 17.85 -3.46 13.03
C PHE A 443 17.69 -1.96 12.86
N ALA A 444 16.45 -1.50 12.70
CA ALA A 444 16.15 -0.09 12.76
C ALA A 444 16.38 0.45 14.18
N LYS A 445 16.78 1.72 14.28
CA LYS A 445 16.97 2.41 15.57
C LYS A 445 16.05 3.62 15.64
N LYS A 446 15.39 3.79 16.78
CA LYS A 446 14.64 5.01 17.10
C LYS A 446 15.55 6.22 16.96
N TYR A 447 15.03 7.30 16.41
CA TYR A 447 15.82 8.51 16.20
C TYR A 447 15.08 9.82 16.53
N LEU A 448 13.75 9.79 16.60
CA LEU A 448 12.93 10.93 16.98
C LEU A 448 12.91 11.09 18.51
N LYS A 449 13.07 12.33 18.96
CA LYS A 449 13.07 12.73 20.36
C LYS A 449 11.84 13.58 20.69
N GLU A 450 11.70 13.95 21.96
CA GLU A 450 10.60 14.80 22.43
C GLU A 450 10.49 16.15 21.67
N GLU A 451 11.61 16.82 21.45
CA GLU A 451 11.70 18.06 20.66
C GLU A 451 11.26 17.91 19.19
N ASP A 452 11.25 16.68 18.67
CA ASP A 452 10.83 16.38 17.30
C ASP A 452 9.32 16.27 17.16
N TYR A 453 8.63 15.76 18.18
CA TYR A 453 7.18 15.54 18.10
C TYR A 453 6.36 16.57 18.85
N LEU A 454 6.87 17.27 19.86
CA LEU A 454 6.06 18.28 20.55
C LEU A 454 5.60 19.39 19.59
N ILE A 455 4.30 19.66 19.62
CA ILE A 455 3.66 20.73 18.84
C ILE A 455 3.40 21.89 19.79
N PHE A 456 4.09 23.01 19.56
CA PHE A 456 3.87 24.26 20.27
C PHE A 456 2.86 25.14 19.50
N GLU A 457 2.06 25.91 20.23
CA GLU A 457 1.10 26.88 19.68
C GLU A 457 1.78 28.02 18.92
#